data_AF-A0A960EKE9-F1
#
_entry.id   AF-A0A960EKE9-F1
#
_cell.length_a   1.000
_cell.length_b   1.000
_cell.length_c   1.000
_cell.angle_alpha   90.00
_cell.angle_beta   90.00
_cell.angle_gamma   90.00
#
_symmetry.space_group_name_H-M   'P 1'
#
loop_
_entity.id
_entity.type
_entity.pdbx_description
1 polymer ?
#
loop_
_entity_poly.entity_id
_entity_poly.type
_entity_poly.pdbx_seq_one_letter_code
_entity_poly.pdbx_strand_id
1 'polypeptide(L)'
;MQTSPLPTVPTGAAPSLQGPPGRPAAGATLRRAAAVAGALGAGSAAGLLAQALYVVRRPLPTMSGHHGSTIIEGARSESLRVLAVGDSSLTGPGLADVNDVWIVNALARVMAQEGGRRTVFFDNRAVGGSTAVETLFQQMGRLPACDLAVMSVGANDVIRGTRLGRYRGAVSSILALLKARTDRIIVLGVPPLGVIPRVPSGLAQILDRRSDRFNRVVRTAALDYGARFVDPWATRDEFAEAATRWFLGDWFHLNAAGHARIAREALPVIQAWSAETSGDGDDGS
;
A
#
# COMPACT_ATOMS: atom_id res chain seq x y z
N MET A 1 79.82 68.39 54.08
CA MET A 1 78.46 68.87 54.40
C MET A 1 77.76 69.22 53.09
N GLN A 2 76.93 68.31 52.59
CA GLN A 2 76.02 68.53 51.46
C GLN A 2 74.82 67.61 51.68
N THR A 3 73.70 68.21 52.06
CA THR A 3 72.41 67.55 52.26
C THR A 3 71.61 67.68 50.97
N SER A 4 71.47 66.59 50.22
CA SER A 4 70.59 66.51 49.03
C SER A 4 69.16 66.13 49.44
N PRO A 5 68.13 66.60 48.68
CA PRO A 5 66.74 66.56 49.10
C PRO A 5 66.00 65.25 48.75
N LEU A 6 64.90 65.02 49.47
CA LEU A 6 63.94 63.90 49.33
C LEU A 6 63.22 63.86 47.97
N PRO A 7 62.94 62.68 47.40
CA PRO A 7 62.14 62.56 46.19
C PRO A 7 60.62 62.54 46.48
N THR A 8 59.87 63.20 45.58
CA THR A 8 58.42 63.32 45.53
C THR A 8 57.71 62.05 45.05
N VAL A 9 56.59 61.71 45.70
CA VAL A 9 55.68 60.60 45.35
C VAL A 9 54.82 60.98 44.13
N PRO A 10 54.67 60.11 43.10
CA PRO A 10 53.72 60.35 42.02
C PRO A 10 52.31 59.86 42.40
N THR A 11 51.31 60.70 42.15
CA THR A 11 49.87 60.38 42.21
C THR A 11 49.49 59.42 41.09
N GLY A 12 49.22 58.16 41.44
CA GLY A 12 48.66 57.15 40.54
C GLY A 12 47.15 57.32 40.35
N ALA A 13 46.71 57.34 39.09
CA ALA A 13 45.31 57.40 38.67
C ALA A 13 44.56 56.10 39.00
N ALA A 14 43.27 56.23 39.36
CA ALA A 14 42.36 55.12 39.64
C ALA A 14 42.10 54.26 38.39
N PRO A 15 41.93 52.93 38.53
CA PRO A 15 41.63 52.05 37.40
C PRO A 15 40.17 52.17 36.97
N SER A 16 39.97 52.30 35.65
CA SER A 16 38.68 52.31 34.97
C SER A 16 37.99 50.94 35.10
N LEU A 17 36.80 50.91 35.70
CA LEU A 17 35.94 49.73 35.72
C LEU A 17 35.45 49.41 34.29
N GLN A 18 35.94 48.31 33.70
CA GLN A 18 35.34 47.73 32.50
C GLN A 18 33.98 47.10 32.85
N GLY A 19 32.92 47.56 32.19
CA GLY A 19 31.59 46.95 32.29
C GLY A 19 31.56 45.50 31.77
N PRO A 20 30.56 44.70 32.17
CA PRO A 20 30.51 43.29 31.81
C PRO A 20 30.34 43.11 30.29
N PRO A 21 30.89 42.03 29.70
CA PRO A 21 30.75 41.75 28.28
C PRO A 21 29.27 41.56 27.93
N GLY A 22 28.82 42.26 26.89
CA GLY A 22 27.45 42.19 26.41
C GLY A 22 27.04 40.75 26.07
N ARG A 23 25.87 40.33 26.56
CA ARG A 23 25.26 39.05 26.20
C ARG A 23 25.10 38.98 24.66
N PRO A 24 25.53 37.89 23.99
CA PRO A 24 25.27 37.74 22.56
C PRO A 24 23.76 37.73 22.30
N ALA A 25 23.33 38.50 21.30
CA ALA A 25 21.94 38.68 20.95
C ALA A 25 21.29 37.35 20.53
N ALA A 26 20.51 36.73 21.44
CA ALA A 26 19.79 35.47 21.23
C ALA A 26 18.92 35.45 19.96
N GLY A 27 18.50 36.62 19.46
CA GLY A 27 17.69 36.73 18.24
C GLY A 27 18.44 36.42 16.93
N ALA A 28 19.77 36.56 16.87
CA ALA A 28 20.53 36.31 15.64
C ALA A 28 20.76 34.80 15.39
N THR A 29 20.96 34.03 16.44
CA THR A 29 21.10 32.56 16.41
C THR A 29 19.77 31.88 16.05
N LEU A 30 18.65 32.34 16.61
CA LEU A 30 17.30 31.85 16.28
C LEU A 30 16.91 32.11 14.81
N ARG A 31 17.24 33.29 14.25
CA ARG A 31 16.96 33.62 12.84
C ARG A 31 17.81 32.81 11.86
N ARG A 32 19.08 32.53 12.19
CA ARG A 32 19.95 31.66 11.39
C ARG A 32 19.50 30.20 11.43
N ALA A 33 19.10 29.69 12.60
CA ALA A 33 18.53 28.34 12.72
C ALA A 33 17.23 28.18 11.91
N ALA A 34 16.34 29.18 11.96
CA ALA A 34 15.12 29.21 11.16
C ALA A 34 15.38 29.28 9.64
N ALA A 35 16.39 30.05 9.22
CA ALA A 35 16.77 30.15 7.80
C ALA A 35 17.38 28.85 7.27
N VAL A 36 18.24 28.18 8.05
CA VAL A 36 18.81 26.87 7.71
C VAL A 36 17.71 25.79 7.68
N ALA A 37 16.81 25.78 8.66
CA ALA A 37 15.66 24.87 8.67
C ALA A 37 14.71 25.13 7.48
N GLY A 38 14.47 26.39 7.12
CA GLY A 38 13.67 26.77 5.95
C GLY A 38 14.32 26.37 4.62
N ALA A 39 15.64 26.54 4.48
CA ALA A 39 16.39 26.13 3.30
C ALA A 39 16.46 24.59 3.14
N LEU A 40 16.68 23.86 4.24
CA LEU A 40 16.64 22.39 4.26
C LEU A 40 15.24 21.85 3.95
N GLY A 41 14.19 22.50 4.47
CA GLY A 41 12.79 22.18 4.16
C GLY A 41 12.43 22.45 2.70
N ALA A 42 12.84 23.59 2.14
CA ALA A 42 12.62 23.94 0.74
C ALA A 42 13.41 23.03 -0.22
N GLY A 43 14.66 22.70 0.11
CA GLY A 43 15.48 21.76 -0.66
C GLY A 43 14.87 20.35 -0.70
N SER A 44 14.32 19.90 0.44
CA SER A 44 13.61 18.62 0.54
C SER A 44 12.31 18.62 -0.26
N ALA A 45 11.52 19.70 -0.21
CA ALA A 45 10.30 19.85 -0.99
C ALA A 45 10.59 19.88 -2.51
N ALA A 46 11.62 20.61 -2.94
CA ALA A 46 12.06 20.63 -4.33
C ALA A 46 12.56 19.26 -4.81
N GLY A 47 13.29 18.54 -3.97
CA GLY A 47 13.74 17.17 -4.25
C GLY A 47 12.59 16.17 -4.41
N LEU A 48 11.59 16.22 -3.53
CA LEU A 48 10.37 15.40 -3.65
C LEU A 48 9.56 15.75 -4.90
N LEU A 49 9.44 17.03 -5.24
CA LEU A 49 8.79 17.48 -6.47
C LEU A 49 9.53 16.97 -7.70
N ALA A 50 10.86 17.06 -7.74
CA ALA A 50 11.66 16.54 -8.83
C ALA A 50 11.48 15.02 -9.00
N GLN A 51 11.46 14.26 -7.90
CA GLN A 51 11.18 12.81 -7.92
C GLN A 51 9.77 12.51 -8.42
N ALA A 52 8.76 13.28 -7.99
CA ALA A 52 7.39 13.11 -8.48
C ALA A 52 7.30 13.38 -9.99
N LEU A 53 7.92 14.46 -10.48
CA LEU A 53 8.00 14.78 -11.90
C LEU A 53 8.75 13.71 -12.69
N TYR A 54 9.82 13.14 -12.13
CA TYR A 54 10.56 12.03 -12.75
C TYR A 54 9.66 10.81 -12.98
N VAL A 55 8.87 10.42 -11.98
CA VAL A 55 7.94 9.28 -12.10
C VAL A 55 6.83 9.58 -13.10
N VAL A 56 6.21 10.76 -13.03
CA VAL A 56 5.12 11.17 -13.93
C VAL A 56 5.58 11.20 -15.40
N ARG A 57 6.84 11.57 -15.66
CA ARG A 57 7.41 11.60 -17.01
C ARG A 57 7.87 10.25 -17.55
N ARG A 58 7.77 9.17 -16.76
CA ARG A 58 8.14 7.81 -17.16
C ARG A 58 6.91 6.90 -17.09
N PRO A 59 6.05 6.90 -18.12
CA PRO A 59 4.88 6.03 -18.14
C PRO A 59 5.28 4.56 -18.04
N LEU A 60 4.39 3.75 -17.46
CA LEU A 60 4.54 2.30 -17.45
C LEU A 60 4.29 1.74 -18.85
N PRO A 61 4.97 0.64 -19.23
CA PRO A 61 4.59 -0.07 -20.44
C PRO A 61 3.14 -0.58 -20.31
N THR A 62 2.39 -0.52 -21.41
CA THR A 62 1.09 -1.16 -21.48
C THR A 62 1.28 -2.66 -21.60
N MET A 63 0.77 -3.42 -20.63
CA MET A 63 0.78 -4.87 -20.64
C MET A 63 -0.65 -5.38 -20.59
N SER A 64 -0.93 -6.44 -21.35
CA SER A 64 -2.21 -7.14 -21.24
C SER A 64 -2.31 -7.78 -19.86
N GLY A 65 -3.47 -7.64 -19.23
CA GLY A 65 -3.83 -8.37 -18.02
C GLY A 65 -4.94 -9.36 -18.33
N HIS A 66 -5.08 -10.36 -17.48
CA HIS A 66 -6.15 -11.34 -17.51
C HIS A 66 -7.44 -10.70 -16.98
N HIS A 67 -8.46 -10.62 -17.82
CA HIS A 67 -9.80 -10.17 -17.45
C HIS A 67 -10.83 -11.09 -18.12
N GLY A 68 -12.03 -11.18 -17.55
CA GLY A 68 -13.06 -12.12 -17.97
C GLY A 68 -13.04 -13.44 -17.21
N SER A 69 -13.81 -14.40 -17.69
CA SER A 69 -14.06 -15.65 -16.96
C SER A 69 -12.98 -16.71 -17.23
N THR A 70 -12.53 -17.39 -16.18
CA THR A 70 -11.70 -18.61 -16.29
C THR A 70 -12.28 -19.74 -15.45
N ILE A 71 -11.89 -20.98 -15.75
CA ILE A 71 -12.35 -22.19 -15.05
C ILE A 71 -11.12 -22.88 -14.45
N ILE A 72 -11.20 -23.21 -13.16
CA ILE A 72 -10.25 -24.10 -12.49
C ILE A 72 -10.94 -25.45 -12.31
N GLU A 73 -10.49 -26.45 -13.06
CA GLU A 73 -11.17 -27.75 -13.10
C GLU A 73 -11.04 -28.53 -11.79
N GLY A 74 -12.16 -29.09 -11.36
CA GLY A 74 -12.26 -30.07 -10.27
C GLY A 74 -12.64 -31.45 -10.81
N ALA A 75 -12.39 -32.48 -10.01
CA ALA A 75 -12.68 -33.88 -10.31
C ALA A 75 -14.14 -34.30 -10.02
N ARG A 76 -14.96 -33.48 -9.34
CA ARG A 76 -16.37 -33.80 -9.02
C ARG A 76 -17.31 -32.66 -9.42
N SER A 77 -18.62 -32.89 -9.26
CA SER A 77 -19.71 -32.00 -9.72
C SER A 77 -19.98 -30.77 -8.84
N GLU A 78 -19.27 -30.59 -7.72
CA GLU A 78 -19.43 -29.40 -6.88
C GLU A 78 -18.86 -28.18 -7.63
N SER A 79 -19.50 -27.02 -7.52
CA SER A 79 -19.03 -25.79 -8.18
C SER A 79 -18.89 -24.63 -7.21
N LEU A 80 -17.90 -23.78 -7.45
CA LEU A 80 -17.67 -22.54 -6.71
C LEU A 80 -17.60 -21.37 -7.68
N ARG A 81 -18.56 -20.45 -7.59
CA ARG A 81 -18.57 -19.22 -8.40
C ARG A 81 -17.87 -18.11 -7.65
N VAL A 82 -16.80 -17.59 -8.23
CA VAL A 82 -15.99 -16.52 -7.67
C VAL A 82 -16.13 -15.28 -8.53
N LEU A 83 -16.47 -14.15 -7.92
CA LEU A 83 -16.51 -12.84 -8.56
C LEU A 83 -15.35 -11.99 -8.06
N ALA A 84 -14.52 -11.46 -8.96
CA ALA A 84 -13.43 -10.56 -8.60
C ALA A 84 -13.65 -9.14 -9.18
N VAL A 85 -13.45 -8.11 -8.35
CA VAL A 85 -13.52 -6.69 -8.74
C VAL A 85 -12.33 -5.92 -8.18
N GLY A 86 -11.81 -4.98 -8.94
CA GLY A 86 -10.70 -4.14 -8.51
C GLY A 86 -9.75 -3.73 -9.62
N ASP A 87 -8.44 -3.79 -9.32
CA ASP A 87 -7.38 -3.26 -10.16
C ASP A 87 -6.42 -4.32 -10.72
N SER A 88 -5.22 -3.89 -11.13
CA SER A 88 -4.21 -4.75 -11.75
C SER A 88 -3.71 -5.88 -10.84
N SER A 89 -3.89 -5.76 -9.53
CA SER A 89 -3.58 -6.87 -8.61
C SER A 89 -4.41 -8.13 -8.90
N LEU A 90 -5.59 -7.99 -9.51
CA LEU A 90 -6.45 -9.09 -9.90
C LEU A 90 -6.35 -9.43 -11.39
N THR A 91 -5.79 -8.56 -12.22
CA THR A 91 -5.58 -8.86 -13.65
C THR A 91 -4.19 -9.41 -13.96
N GLY A 92 -3.21 -9.24 -13.07
CA GLY A 92 -1.83 -9.73 -13.27
C GLY A 92 -1.19 -9.29 -14.60
N PRO A 93 -1.04 -7.97 -14.88
CA PRO A 93 -0.41 -7.51 -16.11
C PRO A 93 0.97 -8.11 -16.33
N GLY A 94 1.21 -8.67 -17.51
CA GLY A 94 2.50 -9.29 -17.87
C GLY A 94 2.72 -10.70 -17.33
N LEU A 95 1.75 -11.29 -16.61
CA LEU A 95 1.76 -12.72 -16.32
C LEU A 95 1.37 -13.52 -17.56
N ALA A 96 2.10 -14.61 -17.83
CA ALA A 96 1.83 -15.48 -18.98
C ALA A 96 0.58 -16.34 -18.77
N ASP A 97 0.33 -16.79 -17.54
CA ASP A 97 -0.81 -17.66 -17.18
C ASP A 97 -1.71 -16.95 -16.15
N VAL A 98 -3.03 -17.04 -16.34
CA VAL A 98 -4.04 -16.59 -15.38
C VAL A 98 -3.94 -17.32 -14.04
N ASN A 99 -3.45 -18.57 -14.04
CA ASN A 99 -3.21 -19.38 -12.84
C ASN A 99 -2.12 -18.79 -11.92
N ASP A 100 -1.29 -17.89 -12.45
CA ASP A 100 -0.29 -17.18 -11.65
C ASP A 100 -0.89 -15.98 -10.91
N VAL A 101 -2.09 -15.51 -11.26
CA VAL A 101 -2.78 -14.44 -10.52
C VAL A 101 -3.07 -14.95 -9.10
N TRP A 102 -2.64 -14.17 -8.10
CA TRP A 102 -2.61 -14.59 -6.69
C TRP A 102 -3.89 -15.28 -6.20
N ILE A 103 -5.06 -14.79 -6.57
CA ILE A 103 -6.34 -15.35 -6.12
C ILE A 103 -6.65 -16.68 -6.79
N VAL A 104 -6.38 -16.79 -8.10
CA VAL A 104 -6.54 -18.04 -8.87
C VAL A 104 -5.56 -19.07 -8.34
N ASN A 105 -4.31 -18.66 -8.11
CA ASN A 105 -3.27 -19.49 -7.51
C ASN A 105 -3.67 -20.01 -6.12
N ALA A 106 -4.19 -19.13 -5.26
CA ALA A 106 -4.61 -19.49 -3.91
C ALA A 106 -5.82 -20.44 -3.94
N LEU A 107 -6.82 -20.17 -4.78
CA LEU A 107 -7.99 -21.05 -4.95
C LEU A 107 -7.57 -22.43 -5.46
N ALA A 108 -6.73 -22.51 -6.49
CA ALA A 108 -6.24 -23.78 -7.01
C ALA A 108 -5.53 -24.62 -5.94
N ARG A 109 -4.72 -23.99 -5.07
CA ARG A 109 -4.05 -24.67 -3.95
C ARG A 109 -5.05 -25.20 -2.91
N VAL A 110 -6.06 -24.42 -2.55
CA VAL A 110 -7.10 -24.86 -1.61
C VAL A 110 -7.91 -26.00 -2.21
N MET A 111 -8.31 -25.91 -3.47
CA MET A 111 -9.04 -26.99 -4.15
C MET A 111 -8.21 -28.27 -4.24
N ALA A 112 -6.91 -28.16 -4.52
CA ALA A 112 -6.00 -29.32 -4.54
C ALA A 112 -5.90 -29.98 -3.15
N GLN A 113 -5.82 -29.19 -2.07
CA GLN A 113 -5.80 -29.70 -0.69
C GLN A 113 -7.10 -30.41 -0.31
N GLU A 114 -8.22 -30.01 -0.89
CA GLU A 114 -9.52 -30.65 -0.70
C GLU A 114 -9.74 -31.89 -1.59
N GLY A 115 -8.70 -32.36 -2.29
CA GLY A 115 -8.79 -33.51 -3.19
C GLY A 115 -9.47 -33.18 -4.52
N GLY A 116 -9.48 -31.91 -4.92
CA GLY A 116 -10.02 -31.46 -6.21
C GLY A 116 -11.53 -31.61 -6.32
N ARG A 117 -12.29 -31.48 -5.23
CA ARG A 117 -13.74 -31.77 -5.26
C ARG A 117 -14.59 -30.77 -6.04
N ARG A 118 -14.14 -29.51 -6.19
CA ARG A 118 -14.96 -28.44 -6.76
C ARG A 118 -14.32 -27.86 -8.01
N THR A 119 -15.14 -27.58 -9.01
CA THR A 119 -14.77 -26.74 -10.17
C THR A 119 -15.02 -25.28 -9.84
N VAL A 120 -14.01 -24.42 -10.02
CA VAL A 120 -14.12 -22.98 -9.75
C VAL A 120 -14.44 -22.24 -11.04
N PHE A 121 -15.54 -21.50 -11.05
CA PHE A 121 -15.89 -20.56 -12.10
C PHE A 121 -15.51 -19.15 -11.63
N PHE A 122 -14.43 -18.59 -12.17
CA PHE A 122 -13.88 -17.30 -11.76
C PHE A 122 -14.25 -16.22 -12.77
N ASP A 123 -15.19 -15.33 -12.44
CA ASP A 123 -15.56 -14.12 -13.20
C ASP A 123 -14.69 -12.94 -12.72
N ASN A 124 -13.67 -12.59 -13.50
CA ASN A 124 -12.81 -11.46 -13.21
C ASN A 124 -13.26 -10.18 -13.93
N ARG A 125 -13.85 -9.25 -13.18
CA ARG A 125 -14.27 -7.93 -13.67
C ARG A 125 -13.28 -6.82 -13.35
N ALA A 126 -12.15 -7.16 -12.75
CA ALA A 126 -11.12 -6.17 -12.44
C ALA A 126 -10.59 -5.52 -13.72
N VAL A 127 -10.27 -4.22 -13.61
CA VAL A 127 -9.73 -3.42 -14.71
C VAL A 127 -8.44 -2.77 -14.21
N GLY A 128 -7.34 -3.09 -14.88
CA GLY A 128 -6.02 -2.55 -14.54
C GLY A 128 -6.02 -1.03 -14.45
N GLY A 129 -5.40 -0.49 -13.40
CA GLY A 129 -5.31 0.96 -13.18
C GLY A 129 -6.54 1.60 -12.53
N SER A 130 -7.59 0.84 -12.21
CA SER A 130 -8.79 1.38 -11.56
C SER A 130 -8.53 1.89 -10.15
N THR A 131 -9.12 3.03 -9.84
CA THR A 131 -9.39 3.51 -8.48
C THR A 131 -10.68 2.91 -7.93
N ALA A 132 -10.89 2.97 -6.61
CA ALA A 132 -12.12 2.44 -6.00
C ALA A 132 -13.40 3.07 -6.58
N VAL A 133 -13.35 4.34 -6.96
CA VAL A 133 -14.50 5.02 -7.59
C VAL A 133 -14.74 4.49 -9.01
N GLU A 134 -13.69 4.31 -9.80
CA GLU A 134 -13.81 3.72 -11.14
C GLU A 134 -14.33 2.29 -11.04
N THR A 135 -13.83 1.49 -10.10
CA THR A 135 -14.35 0.14 -9.80
C THR A 135 -15.85 0.17 -9.50
N LEU A 136 -16.29 1.08 -8.61
CA LEU A 136 -17.71 1.22 -8.27
C LEU A 136 -18.58 1.51 -9.49
N PHE A 137 -18.15 2.40 -10.39
CA PHE A 137 -18.97 2.79 -11.53
C PHE A 137 -18.87 1.85 -12.75
N GLN A 138 -17.72 1.21 -12.95
CA GLN A 138 -17.44 0.45 -14.16
C GLN A 138 -17.66 -1.06 -13.98
N GLN A 139 -17.45 -1.58 -12.76
CA GLN A 139 -17.39 -3.03 -12.52
C GLN A 139 -18.60 -3.53 -11.72
N MET A 140 -19.25 -2.65 -10.96
CA MET A 140 -20.38 -2.98 -10.07
C MET A 140 -21.75 -2.88 -10.73
N GLY A 141 -21.82 -3.05 -12.05
CA GLY A 141 -23.08 -3.14 -12.79
C GLY A 141 -23.90 -4.37 -12.38
N ARG A 142 -24.57 -5.04 -13.33
CA ARG A 142 -25.33 -6.27 -13.00
C ARG A 142 -24.39 -7.39 -12.54
N LEU A 143 -24.22 -7.53 -11.22
CA LEU A 143 -23.42 -8.59 -10.61
C LEU A 143 -24.09 -9.95 -10.80
N PRO A 144 -23.34 -11.01 -11.15
CA PRO A 144 -23.88 -12.35 -11.24
C PRO A 144 -24.10 -12.91 -9.83
N ALA A 145 -24.77 -14.06 -9.73
CA ALA A 145 -24.71 -14.84 -8.51
C ALA A 145 -23.27 -15.35 -8.30
N CYS A 146 -22.75 -15.22 -7.10
CA CYS A 146 -21.45 -15.75 -6.72
C CYS A 146 -21.52 -16.34 -5.31
N ASP A 147 -20.65 -17.31 -5.06
CA ASP A 147 -20.51 -17.95 -3.76
C ASP A 147 -19.36 -17.29 -2.98
N LEU A 148 -18.39 -16.70 -3.68
CA LEU A 148 -17.30 -15.91 -3.12
C LEU A 148 -17.09 -14.63 -3.93
N ALA A 149 -16.91 -13.50 -3.24
CA ALA A 149 -16.51 -12.23 -3.81
C ALA A 149 -15.10 -11.85 -3.35
N VAL A 150 -14.31 -11.30 -4.27
CA VAL A 150 -12.94 -10.85 -4.02
C VAL A 150 -12.81 -9.40 -4.47
N MET A 151 -12.35 -8.54 -3.57
CA MET A 151 -12.06 -7.14 -3.85
C MET A 151 -10.58 -6.85 -3.61
N SER A 152 -9.93 -6.20 -4.57
CA SER A 152 -8.57 -5.68 -4.39
C SER A 152 -8.43 -4.38 -5.16
N VAL A 153 -8.53 -3.25 -4.45
CA VAL A 153 -8.46 -1.92 -5.04
C VAL A 153 -7.95 -0.89 -4.04
N GLY A 154 -7.10 0.01 -4.52
CA GLY A 154 -6.66 1.18 -3.75
C GLY A 154 -5.22 1.59 -4.01
N ALA A 155 -4.41 0.74 -4.67
CA ALA A 155 -3.05 1.12 -5.05
C ALA A 155 -3.05 2.37 -5.96
N ASN A 156 -3.96 2.41 -6.93
CA ASN A 156 -4.12 3.57 -7.81
C ASN A 156 -4.64 4.79 -7.06
N ASP A 157 -5.49 4.65 -6.05
CA ASP A 157 -5.94 5.76 -5.21
C ASP A 157 -4.81 6.35 -4.37
N VAL A 158 -3.90 5.50 -3.89
CA VAL A 158 -2.70 5.94 -3.20
C VAL A 158 -1.80 6.71 -4.16
N ILE A 159 -1.50 6.15 -5.34
CA ILE A 159 -0.61 6.77 -6.33
C ILE A 159 -1.19 8.09 -6.87
N ARG A 160 -2.49 8.13 -7.20
CA ARG A 160 -3.17 9.27 -7.83
C ARG A 160 -3.63 10.35 -6.85
N GLY A 161 -3.40 10.18 -5.55
CA GLY A 161 -3.72 11.23 -4.60
C GLY A 161 -5.20 11.31 -4.18
N THR A 162 -6.02 10.27 -4.37
CA THR A 162 -7.44 10.25 -3.95
C THR A 162 -7.61 10.68 -2.48
N ARG A 163 -8.65 11.47 -2.19
CA ARG A 163 -9.00 11.84 -0.80
C ARG A 163 -9.54 10.62 -0.03
N LEU A 164 -9.09 10.42 1.21
CA LEU A 164 -9.51 9.26 2.03
C LEU A 164 -11.03 9.13 2.17
N GLY A 165 -11.76 10.24 2.31
CA GLY A 165 -13.23 10.20 2.39
C GLY A 165 -13.89 9.68 1.11
N ARG A 166 -13.33 10.01 -0.07
CA ARG A 166 -13.81 9.51 -1.36
C ARG A 166 -13.54 8.01 -1.50
N TYR A 167 -12.34 7.56 -1.11
CA TYR A 167 -11.99 6.15 -1.07
C TYR A 167 -12.90 5.37 -0.12
N ARG A 168 -13.13 5.88 1.10
CA ARG A 168 -14.04 5.27 2.09
C ARG A 168 -15.44 5.08 1.53
N GLY A 169 -16.03 6.14 0.94
CA GLY A 169 -17.37 6.06 0.37
C GLY A 169 -17.47 5.04 -0.76
N ALA A 170 -16.48 5.00 -1.66
CA ALA A 170 -16.44 4.04 -2.76
C ALA A 170 -16.31 2.59 -2.26
N VAL A 171 -15.35 2.31 -1.39
CA VAL A 171 -15.12 0.96 -0.84
C VAL A 171 -16.33 0.47 -0.05
N SER A 172 -16.96 1.32 0.77
CA SER A 172 -18.15 0.94 1.53
C SER A 172 -19.31 0.59 0.59
N SER A 173 -19.48 1.36 -0.49
CA SER A 173 -20.52 1.08 -1.50
C SER A 173 -20.24 -0.22 -2.26
N ILE A 174 -18.99 -0.48 -2.64
CA ILE A 174 -18.60 -1.74 -3.28
C ILE A 174 -18.90 -2.92 -2.36
N LEU A 175 -18.47 -2.85 -1.09
CA LEU A 175 -18.69 -3.91 -0.12
C LEU A 175 -20.17 -4.15 0.17
N ALA A 176 -20.99 -3.09 0.26
CA ALA A 176 -22.44 -3.24 0.40
C ALA A 176 -23.06 -4.00 -0.78
N LEU A 177 -22.65 -3.68 -2.01
CA LEU A 177 -23.14 -4.35 -3.22
C LEU A 177 -22.68 -5.82 -3.31
N LEU A 178 -21.46 -6.12 -2.88
CA LEU A 178 -20.96 -7.50 -2.80
C LEU A 178 -21.68 -8.30 -1.71
N LYS A 179 -21.92 -7.68 -0.54
CA LYS A 179 -22.64 -8.28 0.59
C LYS A 179 -24.08 -8.65 0.25
N ALA A 180 -24.70 -7.91 -0.67
CA ALA A 180 -26.02 -8.26 -1.20
C ALA A 180 -26.02 -9.50 -2.12
N ARG A 181 -24.83 -10.04 -2.48
CA ARG A 181 -24.69 -11.23 -3.34
C ARG A 181 -24.20 -12.45 -2.60
N THR A 182 -23.32 -12.25 -1.62
CA THR A 182 -22.73 -13.33 -0.85
C THR A 182 -22.29 -12.81 0.52
N ASP A 183 -22.39 -13.65 1.53
CA ASP A 183 -21.77 -13.38 2.82
C ASP A 183 -20.24 -13.53 2.77
N ARG A 184 -19.72 -14.13 1.70
CA ARG A 184 -18.31 -14.48 1.52
C ARG A 184 -17.55 -13.44 0.72
N ILE A 185 -16.85 -12.57 1.44
CA ILE A 185 -16.06 -11.50 0.84
C ILE A 185 -14.64 -11.53 1.36
N ILE A 186 -13.68 -11.57 0.44
CA ILE A 186 -12.26 -11.41 0.73
C ILE A 186 -11.79 -10.08 0.19
N VAL A 187 -11.03 -9.35 1.00
CA VAL A 187 -10.46 -8.06 0.62
C VAL A 187 -8.96 -8.10 0.76
N LEU A 188 -8.24 -7.99 -0.35
CA LEU A 188 -6.79 -7.77 -0.30
C LEU A 188 -6.53 -6.27 -0.07
N GLY A 189 -5.78 -5.97 0.98
CA GLY A 189 -5.35 -4.60 1.28
C GLY A 189 -4.43 -4.02 0.21
N VAL A 190 -4.19 -2.71 0.31
CA VAL A 190 -3.19 -2.02 -0.49
C VAL A 190 -1.78 -2.47 -0.04
N PRO A 191 -0.93 -2.95 -0.95
CA PRO A 191 0.43 -3.36 -0.60
C PRO A 191 1.29 -2.16 -0.16
N PRO A 192 2.42 -2.41 0.52
CA PRO A 192 3.38 -1.36 0.88
C PRO A 192 4.04 -0.81 -0.39
N LEU A 193 3.47 0.24 -0.98
CA LEU A 193 3.88 0.73 -2.31
C LEU A 193 5.29 1.34 -2.30
N GLY A 194 5.86 1.65 -1.15
CA GLY A 194 7.23 2.12 -1.02
C GLY A 194 8.29 1.07 -1.38
N VAL A 195 7.93 -0.21 -1.41
CA VAL A 195 8.84 -1.30 -1.84
C VAL A 195 8.90 -1.46 -3.35
N ILE A 196 8.03 -0.77 -4.10
CA ILE A 196 8.02 -0.83 -5.55
C ILE A 196 9.33 -0.24 -6.09
N PRO A 197 10.16 -0.99 -6.85
CA PRO A 197 11.49 -0.52 -7.22
C PRO A 197 11.50 0.74 -8.09
N ARG A 198 10.42 0.99 -8.85
CA ARG A 198 10.24 2.23 -9.63
C ARG A 198 9.96 3.47 -8.77
N VAL A 199 9.63 3.31 -7.49
CA VAL A 199 9.37 4.42 -6.56
C VAL A 199 10.69 4.96 -6.04
N PRO A 200 10.99 6.25 -6.25
CA PRO A 200 12.15 6.89 -5.66
C PRO A 200 12.13 6.83 -4.12
N SER A 201 13.30 6.64 -3.51
CA SER A 201 13.43 6.47 -2.04
C SER A 201 12.82 7.60 -1.22
N GLY A 202 12.84 8.84 -1.71
CA GLY A 202 12.21 9.97 -1.04
C GLY A 202 10.68 9.88 -0.99
N LEU A 203 10.06 9.24 -1.99
CA LEU A 203 8.62 9.01 -2.05
C LEU A 203 8.18 7.71 -1.38
N ALA A 204 9.09 6.74 -1.21
CA ALA A 204 8.79 5.42 -0.66
C ALA A 204 8.06 5.49 0.69
N GLN A 205 8.61 6.24 1.66
CA GLN A 205 8.00 6.39 2.98
C GLN A 205 6.64 7.12 2.92
N ILE A 206 6.47 8.05 1.99
CA ILE A 206 5.22 8.79 1.81
C ILE A 206 4.13 7.84 1.30
N LEU A 207 4.46 7.01 0.32
CA LEU A 207 3.55 6.02 -0.24
C LEU A 207 3.22 4.93 0.77
N ASP A 208 4.19 4.42 1.54
CA ASP A 208 3.93 3.44 2.61
C ASP A 208 2.96 4.00 3.66
N ARG A 209 3.24 5.20 4.21
CA ARG A 209 2.32 5.85 5.19
C ARG A 209 0.93 6.10 4.61
N ARG A 210 0.84 6.32 3.30
CA ARG A 210 -0.42 6.52 2.60
C ARG A 210 -1.14 5.19 2.39
N SER A 211 -0.47 4.13 1.94
CA SER A 211 -1.00 2.77 1.87
C SER A 211 -1.56 2.31 3.22
N ASP A 212 -0.83 2.53 4.31
CA ASP A 212 -1.27 2.20 5.67
C ASP A 212 -2.55 2.95 6.08
N ARG A 213 -2.64 4.26 5.77
CA ARG A 213 -3.88 5.03 5.98
C ARG A 213 -5.06 4.49 5.19
N PHE A 214 -4.84 4.09 3.95
CA PHE A 214 -5.87 3.48 3.11
C PHE A 214 -6.29 2.11 3.65
N ASN A 215 -5.33 1.29 4.09
CA ASN A 215 -5.60 0.01 4.73
C ASN A 215 -6.43 0.12 5.99
N ARG A 216 -6.22 1.14 6.83
CA ARG A 216 -7.14 1.39 7.95
C ARG A 216 -8.56 1.61 7.49
N VAL A 217 -8.78 2.36 6.41
CA VAL A 217 -10.12 2.62 5.86
C VAL A 217 -10.76 1.33 5.36
N VAL A 218 -10.08 0.58 4.49
CA VAL A 218 -10.66 -0.63 3.90
C VAL A 218 -10.78 -1.76 4.93
N ARG A 219 -9.89 -1.85 5.92
CA ARG A 219 -10.01 -2.81 7.03
C ARG A 219 -11.25 -2.52 7.88
N THR A 220 -11.49 -1.27 8.26
CA THR A 220 -12.72 -0.91 8.99
C THR A 220 -13.96 -1.23 8.16
N ALA A 221 -14.00 -0.83 6.89
CA ALA A 221 -15.14 -1.14 6.03
C ALA A 221 -15.33 -2.66 5.85
N ALA A 222 -14.24 -3.43 5.72
CA ALA A 222 -14.31 -4.88 5.63
C ALA A 222 -14.99 -5.48 6.87
N LEU A 223 -14.62 -5.02 8.07
CA LEU A 223 -15.26 -5.44 9.32
C LEU A 223 -16.75 -5.08 9.35
N ASP A 224 -17.11 -3.85 8.96
CA ASP A 224 -18.51 -3.36 8.96
C ASP A 224 -19.43 -4.21 8.07
N TYR A 225 -18.89 -4.81 6.99
CA TYR A 225 -19.64 -5.66 6.05
C TYR A 225 -19.38 -7.17 6.23
N GLY A 226 -18.65 -7.59 7.27
CA GLY A 226 -18.33 -8.99 7.53
C GLY A 226 -17.34 -9.63 6.54
N ALA A 227 -16.61 -8.81 5.78
CA ALA A 227 -15.58 -9.27 4.86
C ALA A 227 -14.28 -9.61 5.60
N ARG A 228 -13.53 -10.61 5.11
CA ARG A 228 -12.21 -10.95 5.65
C ARG A 228 -11.13 -10.14 4.95
N PHE A 229 -10.31 -9.47 5.74
CA PHE A 229 -9.20 -8.66 5.26
C PHE A 229 -7.90 -9.48 5.21
N VAL A 230 -7.23 -9.48 4.06
CA VAL A 230 -5.87 -10.01 3.88
C VAL A 230 -4.90 -8.85 3.93
N ASP A 231 -3.99 -8.88 4.90
CA ASP A 231 -2.97 -7.85 5.08
C ASP A 231 -1.71 -8.17 4.28
N PRO A 232 -1.40 -7.42 3.20
CA PRO A 232 -0.19 -7.69 2.41
C PRO A 232 1.08 -7.20 3.10
N TRP A 233 1.01 -6.52 4.25
CA TRP A 233 2.18 -5.88 4.85
C TRP A 233 3.22 -6.85 5.41
N ALA A 234 2.84 -8.11 5.68
CA ALA A 234 3.80 -9.16 6.03
C ALA A 234 4.85 -9.41 4.94
N THR A 235 4.56 -9.06 3.67
CA THR A 235 5.49 -9.27 2.56
C THR A 235 6.43 -8.09 2.31
N ARG A 236 6.34 -7.01 3.11
CA ARG A 236 7.06 -5.76 2.86
C ARG A 236 8.57 -5.95 2.78
N ASP A 237 9.16 -6.55 3.80
CA ASP A 237 10.62 -6.63 3.91
C ASP A 237 11.17 -7.63 2.89
N GLU A 238 10.50 -8.77 2.69
CA GLU A 238 10.82 -9.71 1.61
C GLU A 238 10.85 -9.03 0.23
N PHE A 239 9.84 -8.19 -0.05
CA PHE A 239 9.75 -7.48 -1.33
C PHE A 239 10.83 -6.40 -1.49
N ALA A 240 11.20 -5.72 -0.41
CA ALA A 240 12.24 -4.71 -0.40
C ALA A 240 13.64 -5.31 -0.64
N GLU A 241 13.91 -6.50 -0.12
CA GLU A 241 15.25 -7.13 -0.19
C GLU A 241 15.61 -7.67 -1.58
N ALA A 242 14.63 -8.13 -2.36
CA ALA A 242 14.89 -8.88 -3.60
C ALA A 242 13.98 -8.47 -4.77
N ALA A 243 14.05 -7.22 -5.20
CA ALA A 243 13.22 -6.67 -6.28
C ALA A 243 13.14 -7.55 -7.55
N THR A 244 14.27 -8.06 -8.05
CA THR A 244 14.35 -8.92 -9.25
C THR A 244 13.62 -10.24 -9.09
N ARG A 245 13.42 -10.71 -7.86
CA ARG A 245 12.70 -11.94 -7.56
C ARG A 245 11.20 -11.75 -7.67
N TRP A 246 10.69 -10.57 -7.32
CA TRP A 246 9.25 -10.34 -7.10
C TRP A 246 8.55 -9.51 -8.17
N PHE A 247 9.30 -8.67 -8.89
CA PHE A 247 8.75 -7.74 -9.87
C PHE A 247 9.08 -8.15 -11.31
N LEU A 248 8.25 -7.72 -12.25
CA LEU A 248 8.52 -7.79 -13.67
C LEU A 248 9.58 -6.75 -14.08
N GLY A 249 10.06 -6.85 -15.32
CA GLY A 249 11.07 -5.94 -15.89
C GLY A 249 10.61 -4.48 -16.01
N ASP A 250 9.32 -4.18 -15.78
CA ASP A 250 8.81 -2.81 -15.66
C ASP A 250 9.08 -2.17 -14.29
N TRP A 251 9.57 -2.97 -13.34
CA TRP A 251 9.92 -2.62 -11.97
C TRP A 251 8.73 -2.09 -11.16
N PHE A 252 7.53 -2.49 -11.54
CA PHE A 252 6.28 -2.03 -10.93
C PHE A 252 5.31 -3.16 -10.62
N HIS A 253 4.98 -3.99 -11.62
CA HIS A 253 4.04 -5.09 -11.43
C HIS A 253 4.74 -6.32 -10.86
N LEU A 254 4.03 -7.09 -10.04
CA LEU A 254 4.53 -8.36 -9.52
C LEU A 254 4.63 -9.38 -10.65
N ASN A 255 5.67 -10.21 -10.61
CA ASN A 255 5.77 -11.39 -11.46
C ASN A 255 5.02 -12.57 -10.81
N ALA A 256 5.05 -13.75 -11.45
CA ALA A 256 4.40 -14.95 -10.94
C ALA A 256 4.85 -15.33 -9.51
N ALA A 257 6.14 -15.18 -9.18
CA ALA A 257 6.65 -15.46 -7.84
C ALA A 257 6.13 -14.46 -6.79
N GLY A 258 6.00 -13.18 -7.16
CA GLY A 258 5.38 -12.14 -6.33
C GLY A 258 3.90 -12.43 -6.06
N HIS A 259 3.12 -12.76 -7.10
CA HIS A 259 1.73 -13.16 -6.93
C HIS A 259 1.59 -14.45 -6.11
N ALA A 260 2.45 -15.45 -6.29
CA ALA A 260 2.47 -16.66 -5.47
C ALA A 260 2.81 -16.38 -4.01
N ARG A 261 3.58 -15.32 -3.70
CA ARG A 261 3.85 -14.89 -2.33
C ARG A 261 2.62 -14.25 -1.69
N ILE A 262 1.90 -13.41 -2.41
CA ILE A 262 0.62 -12.83 -1.97
C ILE A 262 -0.43 -13.94 -1.78
N ALA A 263 -0.48 -14.91 -2.69
CA ALA A 263 -1.37 -16.06 -2.58
C ALA A 263 -1.20 -16.78 -1.23
N ARG A 264 0.04 -16.95 -0.76
CA ARG A 264 0.33 -17.57 0.55
C ARG A 264 -0.23 -16.79 1.73
N GLU A 265 -0.25 -15.45 1.68
CA GLU A 265 -0.90 -14.63 2.73
C GLU A 265 -2.43 -14.80 2.72
N ALA A 266 -3.02 -15.03 1.54
CA ALA A 266 -4.45 -15.21 1.41
C ALA A 266 -4.93 -16.64 1.78
N LEU A 267 -4.04 -17.64 1.76
CA LEU A 267 -4.40 -19.05 1.97
C LEU A 267 -5.18 -19.28 3.28
N PRO A 268 -4.73 -18.83 4.47
CA PRO A 268 -5.46 -19.10 5.71
C PRO A 268 -6.88 -18.52 5.70
N VAL A 269 -7.06 -17.37 5.05
CA VAL A 269 -8.36 -16.70 4.92
C VAL A 269 -9.28 -17.52 4.00
N ILE A 270 -8.78 -17.98 2.85
CA ILE A 270 -9.57 -18.76 1.90
C ILE A 270 -9.90 -20.16 2.47
N GLN A 271 -8.95 -20.80 3.16
CA GLN A 271 -9.14 -22.10 3.80
C GLN A 271 -10.21 -22.07 4.90
N ALA A 272 -10.20 -21.04 5.75
CA ALA A 272 -11.21 -20.90 6.81
C ALA A 272 -12.63 -20.88 6.22
N TRP A 273 -12.82 -20.14 5.13
CA TRP A 273 -14.09 -20.08 4.41
C TRP A 273 -14.47 -21.41 3.74
N SER A 274 -13.50 -22.17 3.26
CA SER A 274 -13.75 -23.44 2.59
C SER A 274 -14.08 -24.57 3.55
N ALA A 275 -13.58 -24.52 4.78
CA ALA A 275 -13.96 -25.43 5.85
C ALA A 275 -15.42 -25.23 6.30
N GLU A 276 -15.87 -23.96 6.40
CA GLU A 276 -17.25 -23.61 6.77
C GLU A 276 -18.29 -24.20 5.77
N THR A 277 -17.95 -24.37 4.49
CA THR A 277 -18.84 -25.03 3.51
C THR A 277 -18.98 -26.53 3.65
N SER A 278 -17.97 -27.20 4.18
CA SER A 278 -17.96 -28.67 4.24
C SER A 278 -18.73 -29.19 5.45
N GLY A 279 -19.05 -28.33 6.42
CA GLY A 279 -19.77 -28.66 7.65
C GLY A 279 -21.29 -28.65 7.55
N ASP A 280 -21.89 -27.95 6.57
CA ASP A 280 -23.35 -27.84 6.42
C ASP A 280 -23.99 -29.03 5.65
N GLY A 281 -23.22 -30.09 5.37
CA GLY A 281 -23.63 -31.20 4.49
C GLY A 281 -23.88 -32.55 5.17
N ASP A 282 -23.70 -32.68 6.49
CA ASP A 282 -23.76 -33.98 7.20
C ASP A 282 -24.96 -34.12 8.17
N ASP A 283 -25.91 -33.17 8.10
CA ASP A 283 -27.06 -33.10 9.00
C ASP A 283 -28.33 -33.58 8.26
N GLY A 284 -28.39 -34.86 7.93
CA GLY A 284 -29.57 -35.41 7.25
C GLY A 284 -29.50 -36.90 6.95
N SER A 285 -29.36 -37.71 7.99
CA SER A 285 -29.85 -39.10 7.99
C SER A 285 -31.31 -39.16 8.43
#